data_AF-A0AA37MA47-F1
#
_entry.id   AF-A0AA37MA47-F1
#
_cell.length_a   1.000
_cell.length_b   1.000
_cell.length_c   1.000
_cell.angle_alpha   90.00
_cell.angle_beta   90.00
_cell.angle_gamma   90.00
#
_symmetry.space_group_name_H-M   'P 1'
#
loop_
_entity.id
_entity.type
_entity.pdbx_description
1 polymer ?
#
loop_
_entity_poly.entity_id
_entity_poly.type
_entity_poly.pdbx_seq_one_letter_code
_entity_poly.pdbx_strand_id
1 'polypeptide(L)' 'MTKLFIARLTGAGGERPLITVRAAAEGEARLFLEAAYPEDTVAEIAEPGAWVSDADTGTKPGDVREHPGAIWQAPSSRAD' A
#
# COMPACT_ATOMS: atom_id res chain seq x y z
N MET A 1 3.55 16.00 -7.11
CA MET A 1 2.87 15.74 -5.82
C MET A 1 2.75 14.24 -5.67
N THR A 2 3.01 13.70 -4.49
CA THR A 2 2.80 12.27 -4.19
C THR A 2 1.37 12.05 -3.71
N LYS A 3 0.80 10.89 -4.01
CA LYS A 3 -0.48 10.42 -3.50
C LYS A 3 -0.27 9.20 -2.61
N LEU A 4 -1.28 8.88 -1.82
CA LEU A 4 -1.28 7.69 -0.98
C LEU A 4 -1.75 6.50 -1.82
N PHE A 5 -1.07 5.38 -1.69
CA PHE A 5 -1.49 4.09 -2.18
C PHE A 5 -1.57 3.12 -1.01
N ILE A 6 -2.45 2.14 -1.13
CA ILE A 6 -2.48 0.95 -0.29
C ILE A 6 -1.92 -0.23 -1.08
N ALA A 7 -1.20 -1.11 -0.40
CA ALA A 7 -0.67 -2.32 -0.98
C ALA A 7 -0.92 -3.55 -0.11
N ARG A 8 -1.13 -4.67 -0.81
CA ARG A 8 -1.21 -6.01 -0.25
C ARG A 8 0.06 -6.75 -0.61
N LEU A 9 0.82 -7.16 0.41
CA LEU A 9 2.05 -7.93 0.22
C LEU A 9 1.88 -9.33 0.82
N THR A 10 2.52 -10.31 0.20
CA THR A 10 2.57 -11.70 0.69
C THR A 10 4.02 -12.12 0.83
N GLY A 11 4.40 -12.56 2.02
CA GLY A 11 5.75 -13.02 2.34
C GLY A 11 5.82 -14.50 2.72
N ALA A 12 7.02 -14.95 3.10
CA ALA A 12 7.24 -16.31 3.60
C ALA A 12 6.40 -16.64 4.87
N GLY A 13 6.03 -15.62 5.65
CA GLY A 13 5.18 -15.74 6.83
C GLY A 13 3.68 -15.65 6.56
N GLY A 14 3.26 -15.54 5.29
CA GLY A 14 1.88 -15.32 4.88
C GLY A 14 1.59 -13.87 4.48
N GLU A 15 0.30 -13.51 4.51
CA GLU A 15 -0.14 -12.16 4.15
C GLU A 15 0.38 -11.12 5.17
N ARG A 16 0.99 -10.05 4.64
CA ARG A 16 1.40 -8.89 5.44
C ARG A 16 0.18 -8.06 5.82
N PRO A 17 0.24 -7.30 6.93
CA PRO A 17 -0.78 -6.31 7.23
C PRO A 17 -0.92 -5.30 6.08
N LEU A 18 -2.02 -4.55 6.06
CA LEU A 18 -2.22 -3.47 5.09
C LEU A 18 -1.02 -2.51 5.12
N ILE A 19 -0.41 -2.28 3.96
CA ILE A 19 0.70 -1.36 3.81
C ILE A 19 0.23 -0.12 3.07
N THR A 20 0.71 1.04 3.49
CA THR A 20 0.55 2.29 2.76
C THR A 20 1.88 2.77 2.23
N VAL A 21 1.86 3.41 1.06
CA VAL A 21 3.05 4.04 0.46
C VAL A 21 2.70 5.36 -0.21
N ARG A 22 3.57 6.36 -0.07
CA ARG A 22 3.48 7.63 -0.80
C ARG A 22 4.28 7.55 -2.10
N ALA A 23 3.62 7.74 -3.24
CA ALA A 23 4.27 7.71 -4.55
C ALA A 23 3.56 8.63 -5.56
N ALA A 24 4.23 8.98 -6.65
CA ALA A 24 3.64 9.74 -7.74
C ALA A 24 2.61 8.89 -8.55
N ALA A 25 2.88 7.60 -8.70
CA ALA A 25 2.06 6.66 -9.48
C ALA A 25 2.18 5.24 -8.92
N GLU A 26 1.30 4.33 -9.36
CA GLU A 26 1.27 2.93 -8.92
C GLU A 26 2.59 2.20 -9.23
N GLY A 27 3.17 2.43 -10.42
CA GLY A 27 4.47 1.87 -10.78
C GLY A 27 5.60 2.33 -9.86
N GLU A 28 5.57 3.59 -9.41
CA GLU A 28 6.55 4.10 -8.44
C GLU A 28 6.30 3.55 -7.03
N ALA A 29 5.03 3.42 -6.63
CA ALA A 29 4.66 2.74 -5.38
C ALA A 29 5.21 1.32 -5.33
N ARG A 30 5.11 0.58 -6.44
CA ARG A 30 5.66 -0.77 -6.55
C ARG A 30 7.16 -0.80 -6.34
N LEU A 31 7.91 0.10 -6.99
CA LEU A 31 9.36 0.18 -6.83
C LEU A 31 9.76 0.47 -5.37
N PHE A 32 9.04 1.36 -4.69
CA PHE A 32 9.31 1.61 -3.26
C PHE A 32 9.00 0.42 -2.38
N LEU A 33 7.91 -0.32 -2.66
CA LEU A 33 7.54 -1.51 -1.90
C LEU A 33 8.50 -2.67 -2.14
N GLU A 34 8.91 -2.91 -3.38
CA GLU A 34 9.91 -3.95 -3.70
C GLU A 34 11.29 -3.62 -3.11
N ALA A 35 11.64 -2.34 -2.99
CA ALA A 35 12.85 -1.91 -2.30
C ALA A 35 12.76 -2.04 -0.76
N ALA A 36 11.58 -1.76 -0.18
CA ALA A 36 11.36 -1.86 1.27
C ALA A 36 11.15 -3.30 1.75
N TYR A 37 10.56 -4.14 0.91
CA TYR A 37 10.21 -5.54 1.19
C TYR A 37 10.76 -6.47 0.09
N PRO A 38 12.09 -6.62 -0.02
CA PRO A 38 12.71 -7.37 -1.11
C PRO A 38 12.39 -8.87 -1.10
N GLU A 39 11.95 -9.40 0.05
CA GLU A 39 11.61 -10.81 0.23
C GLU A 39 10.11 -11.09 0.09
N ASP A 40 9.28 -10.05 0.02
CA ASP A 40 7.83 -10.17 -0.10
C ASP A 40 7.40 -9.92 -1.56
N THR A 41 6.25 -10.48 -1.93
CA THR A 41 5.62 -10.25 -3.24
C THR A 41 4.53 -9.21 -3.10
N VAL A 42 4.59 -8.15 -3.92
CA VAL A 42 3.49 -7.20 -4.06
C VAL A 42 2.35 -7.86 -4.83
N ALA A 43 1.30 -8.25 -4.12
CA ALA A 43 0.13 -8.91 -4.70
C ALA A 43 -0.81 -7.90 -5.38
N GLU A 44 -1.04 -6.75 -4.75
CA GLU A 44 -1.94 -5.71 -5.25
C GLU A 44 -1.49 -4.33 -4.76
N ILE A 45 -1.63 -3.30 -5.61
CA ILE A 45 -1.51 -1.89 -5.25
C ILE A 45 -2.77 -1.20 -5.75
N ALA A 46 -3.37 -0.36 -4.90
CA ALA A 46 -4.54 0.42 -5.27
C ALA A 46 -4.48 1.82 -4.65
N GLU A 47 -5.23 2.74 -5.23
CA GLU A 47 -5.55 3.98 -4.53
C GLU A 47 -6.46 3.65 -3.33
N PRO A 48 -6.31 4.35 -2.19
CA PRO A 48 -7.05 4.05 -0.97
C PRO A 48 -8.58 4.13 -1.17
N GLY A 49 -9.07 4.91 -2.13
CA GLY A 49 -10.49 5.00 -2.45
C GLY A 49 -11.32 5.39 -1.22
N ALA A 50 -12.15 4.45 -0.74
CA ALA A 50 -12.97 4.60 0.47
C ALA A 50 -12.23 4.29 1.78
N TRP A 51 -10.99 3.82 1.72
CA TRP A 51 -10.17 3.58 2.89
C TRP A 51 -9.71 4.91 3.48
N VAL A 52 -10.27 5.24 4.65
CA VAL A 52 -9.87 6.40 5.44
C VAL A 52 -8.79 5.95 6.43
N SER A 53 -7.53 6.20 6.10
CA SER A 53 -6.48 6.14 7.12
C SER A 53 -6.62 7.34 8.04
N ASP A 54 -6.81 7.11 9.32
CA ASP A 54 -6.51 8.12 10.35
C ASP A 54 -4.99 8.13 10.67
N ALA A 55 -4.25 7.16 10.16
CA ALA A 55 -2.83 7.00 10.41
C ALA A 55 -1.98 7.72 9.35
N ASP A 56 -1.15 8.65 9.82
CA ASP A 56 -0.23 9.43 8.99
C ASP A 56 0.90 8.54 8.45
N THR A 57 0.84 8.16 7.18
CA THR A 57 1.92 7.42 6.48
C THR A 57 3.17 8.28 6.30
N GLY A 58 3.05 9.61 6.36
CA GLY A 58 4.06 10.55 5.95
C GLY A 58 3.65 11.35 4.71
N THR A 59 4.56 12.19 4.24
CA THR A 59 4.33 13.19 3.17
C THR A 59 5.36 13.12 2.03
N LYS A 60 6.44 12.35 2.19
CA LYS A 60 7.52 12.25 1.20
C LYS A 60 7.33 11.03 0.29
N PRO A 61 7.84 11.07 -0.95
CA PRO A 61 7.89 9.88 -1.80
C PRO A 61 8.70 8.77 -1.13
N GLY A 62 8.18 7.55 -1.15
CA GLY A 62 8.79 6.39 -0.52
C GLY A 62 8.52 6.26 0.98
N ASP A 63 7.74 7.15 1.58
CA ASP A 63 7.24 6.93 2.94
C ASP A 63 6.30 5.71 2.92
N VAL A 64 6.69 4.66 3.63
CA VAL A 64 6.01 3.37 3.73
C VAL A 64 5.62 3.10 5.18
N ARG A 65 4.41 2.59 5.40
CA ARG A 65 3.93 2.25 6.74
C ARG A 65 3.03 1.02 6.75
N GLU A 66 3.28 0.12 7.70
CA GLU A 66 2.43 -1.04 8.01
C GLU A 66 1.32 -0.65 8.99
N HIS A 67 0.13 -1.20 8.79
CA HIS A 67 -1.03 -1.02 9.64
C HIS A 67 -1.48 -2.36 10.23
N PRO A 68 -0.81 -2.85 11.31
CA PRO A 68 -1.18 -4.10 11.94
C PRO A 68 -2.62 -4.06 12.46
N GLY A 69 -3.41 -5.08 12.14
CA GLY A 69 -4.84 -5.15 12.48
C GLY A 69 -5.77 -4.49 11.45
N ALA A 70 -5.24 -3.76 10.47
CA ALA A 70 -5.98 -3.36 9.29
C ALA A 70 -5.87 -4.45 8.22
N ILE A 71 -7.02 -4.99 7.81
CA ILE A 71 -7.12 -6.00 6.77
C ILE A 71 -7.18 -5.30 5.42
N TRP A 72 -6.58 -5.89 4.38
CA TRP A 72 -6.73 -5.41 3.01
C TRP A 72 -8.21 -5.27 2.65
N GLN A 73 -8.59 -4.10 2.15
CA GLN A 73 -9.90 -3.87 1.56
C GLN A 73 -9.69 -3.59 0.08
N ALA A 74 -10.14 -4.51 -0.77
CA ALA A 74 -10.12 -4.30 -2.21
C ALA A 74 -10.85 -2.99 -2.53
N PRO A 75 -10.30 -2.15 -3.41
CA PRO A 75 -10.98 -0.93 -3.83
C PRO A 75 -12.37 -1.32 -4.34
N SER A 76 -13.40 -0.65 -3.83
CA SER A 76 -14.76 -0.92 -4.27
C SER A 76 -14.83 -0.57 -5.75
N SER A 77 -14.81 -1.58 -6.63
CA SER A 77 -15.22 -1.42 -8.02
C SER A 77 -16.67 -0.96 -7.98
N ARG A 78 -16.88 0.35 -7.95
CA ARG A 78 -18.17 0.92 -8.30
C ARG A 78 -18.30 0.70 -9.81
N ALA A 79 -18.78 -0.49 -10.17
CA ALA A 79 -19.46 -0.68 -11.43
C ALA A 79 -20.67 0.27 -11.38
N ASP A 80 -20.59 1.35 -12.15
CA ASP A 80 -21.75 2.06 -12.66
C ASP A 80 -22.00 1.55 -14.08
#